data_AF-A0A2J6SP74-F1
#
_entry.id   AF-A0A2J6SP74-F1
#
_cell.length_a   1.000
_cell.length_b   1.000
_cell.length_c   1.000
_cell.angle_alpha   90.00
_cell.angle_beta   90.00
_cell.angle_gamma   90.00
#
_symmetry.space_group_name_H-M   'P 1'
#
loop_
_entity.id
_entity.type
_entity.pdbx_description
1 polymer ?
#
loop_
_entity_poly.entity_id
_entity_poly.type
_entity_poly.pdbx_seq_one_letter_code
_entity_poly.pdbx_strand_id
1 'polypeptide(L)'
;MASAYSPAQIEQYEEHVSLPLRFKNASNPPLGTAYLTALHIHQISSVPYENLLLHYSTHHTVSLHPQTLFQKIVTDKRGRGGYCMENSIFFNHVLRALGFTVYTAGVRIRPRVGGVPGGDYIGWVHIVNIVTLPSGEKWMLDVGFGGDGATKPLPLISEHVTQNLGTQEIRLLHSAIPQQVD
;
A
#
# COMPACT_ATOMS: atom_id res chain seq x y z
N MET A 1 -18.02 -0.31 -0.72
CA MET A 1 -18.02 1.17 -0.85
C MET A 1 -17.37 1.57 -2.17
N ALA A 2 -17.73 2.72 -2.73
CA ALA A 2 -17.09 3.23 -3.94
C ALA A 2 -15.73 3.88 -3.62
N SER A 3 -14.92 4.17 -4.64
CA SER A 3 -13.78 5.06 -4.45
C SER A 3 -14.24 6.49 -4.14
N ALA A 4 -13.39 7.27 -3.49
CA ALA A 4 -13.59 8.70 -3.30
C ALA A 4 -13.00 9.52 -4.46
N TYR A 5 -12.23 8.90 -5.37
CA TYR A 5 -11.53 9.60 -6.44
C TYR A 5 -12.29 9.53 -7.76
N SER A 6 -12.32 10.65 -8.47
CA SER A 6 -12.87 10.75 -9.82
C SER A 6 -11.89 10.24 -10.88
N PRO A 7 -12.34 9.99 -12.12
CA PRO A 7 -11.44 9.66 -13.24
C PRO A 7 -10.33 10.68 -13.47
N ALA A 8 -10.64 11.99 -13.34
CA ALA A 8 -9.65 13.05 -13.49
C ALA A 8 -8.59 13.04 -12.37
N GLN A 9 -8.95 12.60 -11.17
CA GLN A 9 -7.99 12.41 -10.08
C GLN A 9 -7.10 11.19 -10.34
N ILE A 10 -7.63 10.13 -10.94
CA ILE A 10 -6.83 8.98 -11.34
C ILE A 10 -5.79 9.35 -12.40
N GLU A 11 -6.15 10.13 -13.40
CA GLU A 11 -5.19 10.62 -14.39
C GLU A 11 -4.04 11.41 -13.74
N GLN A 12 -4.36 12.34 -12.83
CA GLN A 12 -3.35 13.10 -12.09
C GLN A 12 -2.47 12.21 -11.19
N TYR A 13 -3.04 11.16 -10.59
CA TYR A 13 -2.28 10.17 -9.82
C TYR A 13 -1.31 9.40 -10.73
N GLU A 14 -1.78 8.91 -11.88
CA GLU A 14 -0.97 8.15 -12.84
C GLU A 14 0.20 8.99 -13.36
N GLU A 15 -0.02 10.29 -13.59
CA GLU A 15 1.05 11.24 -13.90
C GLU A 15 2.02 11.42 -12.73
N HIS A 16 1.49 11.62 -11.52
CA HIS A 16 2.30 11.83 -10.33
C HIS A 16 3.26 10.67 -10.04
N VAL A 17 2.81 9.42 -10.22
CA VAL A 17 3.66 8.24 -10.04
C VAL A 17 4.41 7.81 -11.30
N SER A 18 4.35 8.62 -12.36
CA SER A 18 4.99 8.34 -13.66
C SER A 18 4.62 6.96 -14.23
N LEU A 19 3.34 6.59 -14.14
CA LEU A 19 2.86 5.30 -14.59
C LEU A 19 3.04 5.15 -16.11
N PRO A 20 3.62 4.05 -16.63
CA PRO A 20 3.84 3.86 -18.06
C PRO A 20 2.51 3.86 -18.83
N LEU A 21 2.51 4.40 -20.05
CA LEU A 21 1.29 4.57 -20.87
C LEU A 21 0.44 3.29 -20.96
N ARG A 22 1.08 2.13 -21.18
CA ARG A 22 0.40 0.82 -21.26
C ARG A 22 -0.38 0.41 -20.00
N PHE A 23 -0.06 1.02 -18.87
CA PHE A 23 -0.70 0.78 -17.58
C PHE A 23 -1.58 1.95 -17.14
N LYS A 24 -1.67 3.05 -17.90
CA LYS A 24 -2.65 4.10 -17.60
C LYS A 24 -4.06 3.59 -17.85
N ASN A 25 -5.03 4.02 -17.03
CA ASN A 25 -6.42 3.63 -17.11
C ASN A 25 -7.03 3.86 -18.50
N ALA A 26 -6.63 4.95 -19.18
CA ALA A 26 -7.06 5.26 -20.55
C ALA A 26 -6.67 4.19 -21.58
N SER A 27 -5.63 3.38 -21.31
CA SER A 27 -5.24 2.25 -22.16
C SER A 27 -6.00 0.96 -21.84
N ASN A 28 -6.94 1.00 -20.89
CA ASN A 28 -7.74 -0.14 -20.43
C ASN A 28 -6.90 -1.42 -20.16
N PRO A 29 -5.84 -1.33 -19.33
CA PRO A 29 -5.01 -2.49 -19.02
C PRO A 29 -5.85 -3.59 -18.35
N PRO A 30 -5.61 -4.87 -18.65
CA PRO A 30 -6.27 -5.96 -17.95
C PRO A 30 -6.02 -5.88 -16.44
N LEU A 31 -7.08 -6.11 -15.65
CA LEU A 31 -7.00 -6.21 -14.19
C LEU A 31 -6.28 -7.50 -13.78
N GLY A 32 -4.95 -7.52 -13.97
CA GLY A 32 -4.10 -8.67 -13.73
C GLY A 32 -2.83 -8.31 -12.95
N THR A 33 -2.02 -9.32 -12.70
CA THR A 33 -0.80 -9.21 -11.90
C THR A 33 0.20 -8.20 -12.44
N ALA A 34 0.35 -8.09 -13.77
CA ALA A 34 1.25 -7.12 -14.39
C ALA A 34 0.84 -5.66 -14.08
N TYR A 35 -0.45 -5.35 -14.18
CA TYR A 35 -0.96 -4.02 -13.88
C TYR A 35 -0.85 -3.72 -12.38
N LEU A 36 -1.25 -4.67 -11.54
CA LEU A 36 -1.16 -4.58 -10.09
C LEU A 36 0.28 -4.36 -9.61
N THR A 37 1.24 -5.05 -10.23
CA THR A 37 2.68 -4.92 -9.94
C THR A 37 3.21 -3.56 -10.35
N ALA A 38 2.82 -3.05 -11.53
CA ALA A 38 3.22 -1.72 -11.98
C ALA A 38 2.70 -0.63 -11.03
N LEU A 39 1.43 -0.70 -10.62
CA LEU A 39 0.85 0.24 -9.65
C LEU A 39 1.60 0.22 -8.32
N HIS A 40 1.90 -0.98 -7.79
CA HIS A 40 2.63 -1.13 -6.53
C HIS A 40 4.03 -0.50 -6.60
N ILE A 41 4.82 -0.87 -7.62
CA ILE A 41 6.20 -0.38 -7.80
C ILE A 41 6.21 1.14 -7.94
N HIS A 42 5.35 1.70 -8.79
CA HIS A 42 5.30 3.13 -9.04
C HIS A 42 4.80 3.91 -7.82
N GLN A 43 3.83 3.37 -7.07
CA GLN A 43 3.38 3.95 -5.80
C GLN A 43 4.52 4.04 -4.78
N ILE A 44 5.20 2.92 -4.48
CA ILE A 44 6.25 2.91 -3.44
C ILE A 44 7.50 3.68 -3.84
N SER A 45 7.73 3.86 -5.15
CA SER A 45 8.89 4.60 -5.67
C SER A 45 8.63 6.11 -5.76
N SER A 46 7.36 6.54 -5.77
CA SER A 46 7.00 7.95 -5.99
C SER A 46 6.40 8.62 -4.76
N VAL A 47 5.67 7.88 -3.92
CA VAL A 47 5.01 8.41 -2.73
C VAL A 47 5.83 8.08 -1.48
N PRO A 48 6.45 9.07 -0.82
CA PRO A 48 7.32 8.81 0.34
C PRO A 48 6.57 8.19 1.53
N TYR A 49 7.28 7.37 2.29
CA TYR A 49 6.87 7.06 3.67
C TYR A 49 7.43 8.13 4.60
N GLU A 50 6.58 8.82 5.35
CA GLU A 50 6.98 9.92 6.24
C GLU A 50 5.99 10.17 7.38
N ASN A 51 6.48 10.77 8.47
CA ASN A 51 5.68 11.17 9.62
C ASN A 51 5.90 12.65 10.01
N LEU A 52 6.28 13.49 9.05
CA LEU A 52 6.71 14.88 9.28
C LEU A 52 5.60 15.72 9.94
N LEU A 53 4.33 15.49 9.62
CA LEU A 53 3.23 16.22 10.28
C LEU A 53 3.15 15.92 11.77
N LEU A 54 3.42 14.68 12.18
CA LEU A 54 3.39 14.29 13.59
C LEU A 54 4.52 14.94 14.41
N HIS A 55 5.63 15.29 13.76
CA HIS A 55 6.80 15.89 14.43
C HIS A 55 6.85 17.41 14.32
N TYR A 56 6.46 17.98 13.18
CA TYR A 56 6.76 19.37 12.83
C TYR A 56 5.54 20.24 12.56
N SER A 57 4.32 19.68 12.49
CA SER A 57 3.12 20.51 12.43
C SER A 57 2.72 20.98 13.82
N THR A 58 2.19 22.19 13.93
CA THR A 58 1.67 22.75 15.19
C THR A 58 0.59 21.88 15.83
N HIS A 59 -0.14 21.10 15.03
CA HIS A 59 -1.23 20.26 15.51
C HIS A 59 -0.82 18.83 15.83
N HIS A 60 0.35 18.37 15.35
CA HIS A 60 0.83 16.99 15.54
C HIS A 60 -0.20 15.92 15.14
N THR A 61 -1.04 16.22 14.14
CA THR A 61 -2.09 15.33 13.65
C THR A 61 -1.99 15.11 12.13
N VAL A 62 -2.60 14.02 11.68
CA VAL A 62 -2.70 13.61 10.28
C VAL A 62 -4.18 13.37 9.94
N SER A 63 -4.59 13.74 8.74
CA SER A 63 -5.94 13.48 8.23
C SER A 63 -5.94 12.22 7.39
N LEU A 64 -6.91 11.33 7.61
CA LEU A 64 -7.13 10.15 6.79
C LEU A 64 -8.26 10.36 5.76
N HIS A 65 -8.79 11.58 5.64
CA HIS A 65 -9.83 11.88 4.66
C HIS A 65 -9.26 11.77 3.24
N PRO A 66 -9.84 10.95 2.34
CA PRO A 66 -9.24 10.66 1.03
C PRO A 66 -8.91 11.91 0.21
N GLN A 67 -9.77 12.93 0.22
CA GLN A 67 -9.50 14.16 -0.54
C GLN A 67 -8.35 14.97 0.04
N THR A 68 -8.16 14.95 1.37
CA THR A 68 -7.01 15.61 2.00
C THR A 68 -5.72 14.87 1.67
N LEU A 69 -5.76 13.53 1.64
CA LEU A 69 -4.63 12.70 1.23
C LEU A 69 -4.26 12.94 -0.24
N PHE A 70 -5.25 12.99 -1.12
CA PHE A 70 -5.03 13.28 -2.54
C PHE A 70 -4.39 14.65 -2.72
N GLN A 71 -4.89 15.67 -2.03
CA GLN A 71 -4.30 17.00 -2.08
C GLN A 71 -2.83 16.99 -1.63
N LYS A 72 -2.58 16.41 -0.45
CA LYS A 72 -1.25 16.31 0.16
C LYS A 72 -0.24 15.61 -0.75
N ILE A 73 -0.63 14.46 -1.30
CA ILE A 73 0.27 13.57 -2.05
C ILE A 73 0.43 14.04 -3.50
N VAL A 74 -0.68 14.37 -4.17
CA VAL A 74 -0.71 14.53 -5.63
C VAL A 74 -0.70 15.99 -6.07
N THR A 75 -1.58 16.84 -5.55
CA THR A 75 -1.84 18.17 -6.14
C THR A 75 -1.00 19.29 -5.53
N ASP A 76 -0.61 19.17 -4.26
CA ASP A 76 0.24 20.20 -3.62
C ASP A 76 1.65 20.26 -4.22
N LYS A 77 2.11 19.22 -4.92
CA LYS A 77 3.44 19.11 -5.56
C LYS A 77 4.62 19.40 -4.61
N ARG A 78 4.45 19.11 -3.32
CA ARG A 78 5.48 19.30 -2.28
C ARG A 78 6.36 18.06 -2.02
N GLY A 79 6.21 17.00 -2.82
CA GLY A 79 6.92 15.73 -2.61
C GLY A 79 6.58 15.08 -1.27
N ARG A 80 5.32 15.20 -0.82
CA ARG A 80 4.84 14.66 0.46
C ARG A 80 4.17 13.31 0.25
N GLY A 81 4.26 12.47 1.27
CA GLY A 81 3.59 11.18 1.33
C GLY A 81 2.84 11.06 2.65
N GLY A 82 3.02 9.95 3.35
CA GLY A 82 2.48 9.76 4.69
C GLY A 82 2.97 8.47 5.32
N TYR A 83 2.53 8.20 6.55
CA TYR A 83 2.82 6.92 7.19
C TYR A 83 1.78 5.87 6.76
N CYS A 84 1.80 4.69 7.37
CA CYS A 84 1.07 3.51 6.89
C CYS A 84 -0.42 3.76 6.57
N MET A 85 -1.15 4.41 7.48
CA MET A 85 -2.59 4.63 7.30
C MET A 85 -2.88 5.57 6.12
N GLU A 86 -2.12 6.67 5.99
CA GLU A 86 -2.28 7.64 4.91
C GLU A 86 -2.00 6.99 3.54
N ASN A 87 -0.85 6.31 3.41
CA ASN A 87 -0.45 5.69 2.14
C ASN A 87 -1.38 4.54 1.74
N SER A 88 -1.74 3.66 2.69
CA SER A 88 -2.58 2.50 2.40
C SER A 88 -4.03 2.89 2.10
N ILE A 89 -4.61 3.88 2.80
CA ILE A 89 -5.98 4.38 2.52
C ILE A 89 -6.02 5.11 1.17
N PHE A 90 -5.05 6.00 0.92
CA PHE A 90 -4.92 6.67 -0.37
C PHE A 90 -4.90 5.66 -1.51
N PHE A 91 -4.01 4.67 -1.42
CA PHE A 91 -3.84 3.67 -2.46
C PHE A 91 -5.05 2.72 -2.58
N ASN A 92 -5.76 2.43 -1.48
CA ASN A 92 -7.02 1.69 -1.53
C ASN A 92 -8.03 2.38 -2.44
N HIS A 93 -8.21 3.70 -2.30
CA HIS A 93 -9.14 4.46 -3.14
C HIS A 93 -8.67 4.53 -4.60
N VAL A 94 -7.36 4.61 -4.86
CA VAL A 94 -6.81 4.49 -6.22
C VAL A 94 -7.21 3.15 -6.84
N LEU A 95 -6.91 2.04 -6.17
CA LEU A 95 -7.21 0.68 -6.67
C LEU A 95 -8.71 0.50 -6.96
N ARG A 96 -9.59 1.01 -6.08
CA ARG A 96 -11.04 0.95 -6.28
C ARG A 96 -11.51 1.74 -7.49
N ALA A 97 -10.97 2.95 -7.69
CA ALA A 97 -11.36 3.79 -8.84
C ALA A 97 -10.87 3.19 -10.17
N LEU A 98 -9.76 2.43 -10.13
CA LEU A 98 -9.26 1.64 -11.25
C LEU A 98 -10.04 0.32 -11.48
N GLY A 99 -11.08 0.04 -10.68
CA GLY A 99 -11.95 -1.12 -10.85
C GLY A 99 -11.49 -2.40 -10.15
N PHE A 100 -10.42 -2.38 -9.35
CA PHE A 100 -10.02 -3.55 -8.57
C PHE A 100 -10.99 -3.81 -7.41
N THR A 101 -11.31 -5.10 -7.19
CA THR A 101 -11.96 -5.57 -5.96
C THR A 101 -10.93 -5.60 -4.84
N VAL A 102 -11.03 -4.67 -3.91
CA VAL A 102 -10.04 -4.49 -2.84
C VAL A 102 -10.67 -4.10 -1.51
N TYR A 103 -10.07 -4.56 -0.41
CA TYR A 103 -10.36 -4.13 0.94
C TYR A 103 -9.08 -3.96 1.76
N THR A 104 -9.15 -3.24 2.87
CA THR A 104 -8.04 -3.09 3.82
C THR A 104 -8.12 -4.16 4.90
N ALA A 105 -7.00 -4.78 5.23
CA ALA A 105 -6.87 -5.69 6.37
C ALA A 105 -5.98 -5.06 7.44
N GLY A 106 -6.41 -5.13 8.71
CA GLY A 106 -5.59 -4.74 9.85
C GLY A 106 -4.38 -5.65 10.00
N VAL A 107 -3.28 -5.12 10.51
CA VAL A 107 -2.03 -5.85 10.74
C VAL A 107 -1.48 -5.52 12.12
N ARG A 108 -1.10 -6.58 12.84
CA ARG A 108 -0.26 -6.52 14.03
C ARG A 108 1.20 -6.69 13.60
N ILE A 109 2.08 -5.82 14.09
CA ILE A 109 3.52 -5.89 13.77
C ILE A 109 4.32 -6.42 14.95
N ARG A 110 5.56 -6.86 14.72
CA ARG A 110 6.52 -7.11 15.80
C ARG A 110 7.48 -5.92 15.93
N PRO A 111 7.89 -5.55 17.16
CA PRO A 111 8.99 -4.62 17.38
C PRO A 111 10.27 -5.08 16.67
N ARG A 112 11.18 -4.14 16.42
CA ARG A 112 12.50 -4.44 15.89
C ARG A 112 13.58 -4.00 16.87
N VAL A 113 14.59 -4.85 17.04
CA VAL A 113 15.82 -4.54 17.76
C VAL A 113 16.98 -4.79 16.80
N GLY A 114 17.76 -3.75 16.49
CA GLY A 114 18.83 -3.86 15.49
C GLY A 114 18.36 -4.24 14.08
N GLY A 115 17.15 -3.82 13.69
CA GLY A 115 16.56 -4.14 12.38
C GLY A 115 15.93 -5.53 12.27
N VAL A 116 16.08 -6.40 13.27
CA VAL A 116 15.50 -7.75 13.26
C VAL A 116 14.16 -7.76 14.00
N PRO A 117 13.07 -8.30 13.41
CA PRO A 117 11.81 -8.47 14.11
C PRO A 117 11.98 -9.39 15.33
N GLY A 118 11.57 -8.93 16.51
CA GLY A 118 11.67 -9.66 17.77
C GLY A 118 10.54 -9.31 18.72
N GLY A 119 10.34 -10.15 19.74
CA GLY A 119 9.25 -10.02 20.70
C GLY A 119 7.88 -10.40 20.13
N ASP A 120 6.84 -10.08 20.89
CA ASP A 120 5.46 -10.40 20.57
C ASP A 120 4.85 -9.46 19.53
N TYR A 121 3.78 -9.91 18.87
CA TYR A 121 2.95 -9.05 18.04
C TYR A 121 2.26 -7.98 18.89
N ILE A 122 2.46 -6.71 18.56
CA ILE A 122 1.82 -5.56 19.22
C ILE A 122 0.43 -5.28 18.62
N GLY A 123 -0.20 -4.16 18.97
CA GLY A 123 -1.57 -3.83 18.57
C GLY A 123 -1.80 -3.69 17.06
N TRP A 124 -3.05 -3.41 16.68
CA TRP A 124 -3.47 -3.11 15.31
C TRP A 124 -2.98 -1.73 14.86
N VAL A 125 -1.71 -1.66 14.45
CA VAL A 125 -1.02 -0.39 14.16
C VAL A 125 -0.66 -0.22 12.68
N HIS A 126 -1.02 -1.19 11.84
CA HIS A 126 -0.74 -1.17 10.40
C HIS A 126 -1.94 -1.70 9.60
N ILE A 127 -1.99 -1.37 8.30
CA ILE A 127 -2.98 -1.90 7.36
C ILE A 127 -2.34 -2.21 6.01
N VAL A 128 -2.84 -3.25 5.36
CA VAL A 128 -2.49 -3.66 3.99
C VAL A 128 -3.72 -3.72 3.12
N ASN A 129 -3.52 -3.66 1.80
CA ASN A 129 -4.58 -3.83 0.81
C ASN A 129 -4.63 -5.28 0.32
N ILE A 130 -5.80 -5.90 0.35
CA ILE A 130 -6.03 -7.23 -0.21
C ILE A 130 -6.88 -7.09 -1.47
N VAL A 131 -6.29 -7.42 -2.62
CA VAL A 131 -6.93 -7.38 -3.93
C VAL A 131 -7.35 -8.79 -4.33
N THR A 132 -8.57 -8.93 -4.86
CA THR A 132 -9.03 -10.13 -5.55
C THR A 132 -9.07 -9.86 -7.05
N LEU A 133 -8.25 -10.57 -7.82
CA LEU A 133 -8.22 -10.45 -9.28
C LEU A 133 -9.45 -11.14 -9.90
N PRO A 134 -9.81 -10.84 -11.16
CA PRO A 134 -10.87 -11.54 -11.88
C PRO A 134 -10.65 -13.06 -11.99
N SER A 135 -9.41 -13.53 -11.92
CA SER A 135 -9.06 -14.96 -11.84
C SER A 135 -9.47 -15.62 -10.51
N GLY A 136 -9.85 -14.84 -9.50
CA GLY A 136 -10.15 -15.30 -8.15
C GLY A 136 -8.93 -15.30 -7.20
N GLU A 137 -7.73 -15.12 -7.74
CA GLU A 137 -6.50 -15.06 -6.94
C GLU A 137 -6.47 -13.81 -6.05
N LYS A 138 -5.96 -13.98 -4.83
CA LYS A 138 -5.82 -12.88 -3.87
C LYS A 138 -4.38 -12.47 -3.68
N TRP A 139 -4.16 -11.17 -3.63
CA TRP A 139 -2.84 -10.56 -3.52
C TRP A 139 -2.83 -9.52 -2.41
N MET A 140 -1.77 -9.53 -1.60
CA MET A 140 -1.48 -8.52 -0.59
C MET A 140 -0.59 -7.43 -1.18
N LEU A 141 -0.99 -6.19 -0.98
CA LEU A 141 -0.22 -5.00 -1.32
C LEU A 141 0.01 -4.19 -0.07
N ASP A 142 1.28 -4.02 0.28
CA ASP A 142 1.72 -3.13 1.34
C ASP A 142 2.55 -1.99 0.73
N VAL A 143 1.92 -0.83 0.60
CA VAL A 143 2.56 0.40 0.10
C VAL A 143 2.86 1.38 1.24
N GLY A 144 2.62 0.94 2.48
CA GLY A 144 2.66 1.78 3.68
C GLY A 144 3.66 1.31 4.73
N PHE A 145 4.45 0.27 4.48
CA PHE A 145 5.42 -0.23 5.46
C PHE A 145 6.72 0.59 5.54
N GLY A 146 7.13 1.23 4.44
CA GLY A 146 8.44 1.89 4.33
C GLY A 146 9.54 0.94 3.82
N GLY A 147 10.79 1.16 4.26
CA GLY A 147 11.99 0.60 3.62
C GLY A 147 12.14 -0.93 3.60
N ASP A 148 11.49 -1.65 4.51
CA ASP A 148 11.58 -3.12 4.63
C ASP A 148 10.37 -3.84 3.98
N GLY A 149 9.49 -3.10 3.31
CA GLY A 149 8.26 -3.63 2.71
C GLY A 149 8.50 -4.50 1.47
N ALA A 150 7.46 -5.22 1.06
CA ALA A 150 7.47 -5.92 -0.21
C ALA A 150 7.52 -4.91 -1.37
N THR A 151 8.40 -5.14 -2.34
CA THR A 151 8.56 -4.29 -3.54
C THR A 151 7.60 -4.64 -4.66
N LYS A 152 6.83 -5.71 -4.49
CA LYS A 152 5.81 -6.16 -5.42
C LYS A 152 4.64 -6.78 -4.64
N PRO A 153 3.45 -6.89 -5.25
CA PRO A 153 2.33 -7.59 -4.64
C PRO A 153 2.72 -9.03 -4.27
N LEU A 154 2.29 -9.50 -3.11
CA LEU A 154 2.54 -10.86 -2.66
C LEU A 154 1.28 -11.71 -2.87
N PRO A 155 1.36 -12.89 -3.50
CA PRO A 155 0.20 -13.77 -3.60
C PRO A 155 -0.16 -14.29 -2.20
N LEU A 156 -1.45 -14.38 -1.86
CA LEU A 156 -1.92 -14.99 -0.61
C LEU A 156 -1.81 -16.52 -0.68
N ILE A 157 -0.58 -17.02 -0.83
CA ILE A 157 -0.23 -18.43 -0.86
C ILE A 157 0.75 -18.67 0.28
N SER A 158 0.38 -19.55 1.21
CA SER A 158 1.23 -19.86 2.35
C SER A 158 2.55 -20.48 1.89
N GLU A 159 3.63 -20.10 2.56
CA GLU A 159 5.00 -20.57 2.36
C GLU A 159 5.63 -20.24 0.99
N HIS A 160 4.89 -19.55 0.10
CA HIS A 160 5.44 -19.09 -1.16
C HIS A 160 6.53 -18.03 -0.91
N VAL A 161 7.74 -18.31 -1.38
CA VAL A 161 8.90 -17.42 -1.27
C VAL A 161 8.93 -16.47 -2.45
N THR A 162 8.92 -15.18 -2.18
CA THR A 162 9.07 -14.10 -3.17
C THR A 162 10.39 -13.38 -2.93
N GLN A 163 11.25 -13.34 -3.95
CA GLN A 163 12.46 -12.51 -3.94
C GLN A 163 12.08 -11.02 -3.91
N ASN A 164 12.68 -10.29 -2.98
CA ASN A 164 12.50 -8.84 -2.81
C ASN A 164 13.74 -8.06 -3.28
N LEU A 165 14.16 -7.02 -2.56
CA LEU A 165 15.38 -6.27 -2.91
C LEU A 165 16.65 -7.02 -2.51
N GLY A 166 17.60 -7.11 -3.43
CA GLY A 166 18.89 -7.75 -3.19
C GLY A 166 18.74 -9.22 -2.80
N THR A 167 19.27 -9.60 -1.64
CA THR A 167 19.20 -10.97 -1.11
C THR A 167 17.99 -11.21 -0.21
N GLN A 168 17.08 -10.23 -0.06
CA GLN A 168 15.92 -10.36 0.81
C GLN A 168 14.85 -11.24 0.18
N GLU A 169 14.27 -12.12 0.98
CA GLU A 169 13.12 -12.95 0.63
C GLU A 169 11.96 -12.65 1.57
N ILE A 170 10.73 -12.69 1.03
CA ILE A 170 9.51 -12.51 1.80
C ILE A 170 8.59 -13.71 1.54
N ARG A 171 7.93 -14.17 2.59
CA ARG A 171 6.90 -15.21 2.51
C ARG A 171 5.74 -14.87 3.41
N LEU A 172 4.55 -15.33 3.04
CA LEU A 172 3.37 -15.31 3.89
C LEU A 172 3.22 -16.68 4.55
N LEU A 173 2.85 -16.72 5.82
CA LEU A 173 2.57 -17.97 6.54
C LEU A 173 1.12 -17.93 7.03
N HIS A 174 0.32 -18.89 6.59
CA HIS A 174 -1.02 -19.08 7.12
C HIS A 174 -0.94 -19.96 8.37
N SER A 175 -0.98 -19.31 9.53
CA SER A 175 -0.88 -19.97 10.83
C SER A 175 -1.58 -19.14 11.91
N ALA A 176 -1.90 -19.77 13.03
CA ALA A 176 -2.36 -19.05 14.22
C ALA A 176 -1.22 -18.18 14.78
N ILE A 177 -1.54 -16.95 15.19
CA ILE A 177 -0.61 -16.11 15.94
C ILE A 177 -0.58 -16.64 17.38
N PRO A 178 0.57 -17.08 17.93
CA PRO A 178 0.62 -17.75 19.23
C PRO A 178 0.01 -16.95 20.39
N GLN A 179 0.11 -15.62 20.34
CA GLN A 179 -0.41 -14.69 21.34
C GLN A 179 -1.91 -14.39 21.15
N GLN A 180 -2.53 -14.86 20.08
CA GLN A 180 -3.94 -14.70 19.80
C GLN A 180 -4.66 -15.96 20.28
N VAL A 181 -4.90 -15.99 21.59
CA VAL A 181 -5.78 -16.97 22.24
C VAL A 181 -7.19 -16.39 22.21
N ASP A 182 -8.01 -16.87 21.28
CA ASP A 182 -9.47 -16.71 21.36
C ASP A 182 -10.03 -17.78 22.31
#